data_AF-A0A1W9V3U6-F1
#
_entry.id   AF-A0A1W9V3U6-F1
#
_cell.length_a   1.000
_cell.length_b   1.000
_cell.length_c   1.000
_cell.angle_alpha   90.00
_cell.angle_beta   90.00
_cell.angle_gamma   90.00
#
_symmetry.space_group_name_H-M   'P 1'
#
loop_
_entity.id
_entity.type
_entity.pdbx_description
1 polymer ?
#
loop_
_entity_poly.entity_id
_entity_poly.type
_entity_poly.pdbx_seq_one_letter_code
_entity_poly.pdbx_strand_id
1 'polypeptide(L)'
;MTSNTLVLPRFEMLTREQCEMIHRSSLEILRRTGVRVYHDEALELLRQTDAVTIDGNLVRFQPGLVEWAITQPPSRVSLCRRGSDEVLVPLEGRIASFGTGSDCLITPTASSLP
;
A
#
# COMPACT_ATOMS: atom_id res chain seq x y z
N MET A 1 -26.52 -27.13 17.42
CA MET A 1 -25.75 -25.93 17.05
C MET A 1 -24.57 -26.39 16.22
N THR A 2 -24.70 -26.37 14.91
CA THR A 2 -23.65 -26.81 13.98
C THR A 2 -22.68 -25.65 13.76
N SER A 3 -21.49 -25.72 14.37
CA SER A 3 -20.41 -24.78 14.07
C SER A 3 -19.99 -24.99 12.61
N ASN A 4 -20.25 -24.00 11.77
CA ASN A 4 -19.82 -23.99 10.38
C ASN A 4 -18.32 -23.66 10.34
N THR A 5 -17.46 -24.69 10.31
CA THR A 5 -16.02 -24.52 10.20
C THR A 5 -15.67 -24.10 8.77
N LEU A 6 -15.42 -22.81 8.58
CA LEU A 6 -14.90 -22.28 7.31
C LEU A 6 -13.41 -22.61 7.18
N VAL A 7 -13.06 -23.45 6.20
CA VAL A 7 -11.66 -23.71 5.84
C VAL A 7 -11.22 -22.64 4.84
N LEU A 8 -10.33 -21.75 5.27
CA LEU A 8 -9.77 -20.67 4.45
C LEU A 8 -8.30 -20.98 4.12
N PRO A 9 -8.01 -21.69 3.01
CA PRO A 9 -6.64 -22.01 2.65
C PRO A 9 -5.82 -20.73 2.43
N ARG A 10 -4.54 -20.77 2.80
CA ARG A 10 -3.56 -19.72 2.51
C ARG A 10 -2.58 -20.26 1.50
N PHE A 11 -2.42 -19.54 0.40
CA PHE A 11 -1.42 -19.85 -0.60
C PHE A 11 -0.16 -19.07 -0.27
N GLU A 12 0.92 -19.77 0.04
CA GLU A 12 2.23 -19.17 0.35
C GLU A 12 3.26 -19.70 -0.61
N MET A 13 3.88 -18.80 -1.37
CA MET A 13 4.97 -19.14 -2.30
C MET A 13 6.36 -18.93 -1.70
N LEU A 14 6.45 -18.10 -0.66
CA LEU A 14 7.71 -17.70 -0.05
C LEU A 14 7.72 -18.09 1.43
N THR A 15 8.86 -18.57 1.91
CA THR A 15 9.08 -18.76 3.34
C THR A 15 9.25 -17.41 4.04
N ARG A 16 9.17 -17.41 5.37
CA ARG A 16 9.40 -16.21 6.16
C ARG A 16 10.79 -15.62 5.93
N GLU A 17 11.80 -16.47 5.85
CA GLU A 17 13.20 -16.08 5.62
C GLU A 17 13.37 -15.42 4.25
N GLN A 18 12.66 -15.93 3.22
CA GLN A 18 12.65 -15.32 1.89
C GLN A 18 11.99 -13.94 1.89
N CYS A 19 10.86 -13.79 2.61
CA CYS A 19 10.22 -12.49 2.80
C CYS A 19 11.14 -11.50 3.53
N GLU A 20 11.83 -11.93 4.59
CA GLU A 20 12.78 -11.10 5.33
C GLU A 20 13.98 -10.67 4.46
N MET A 21 14.46 -11.57 3.59
CA MET A 21 15.50 -11.26 2.61
C MET A 21 15.06 -10.18 1.62
N ILE A 22 13.83 -10.28 1.08
CA ILE A 22 13.26 -9.26 0.18
C ILE A 22 13.09 -7.93 0.91
N HIS A 23 12.63 -7.96 2.17
CA HIS A 23 12.46 -6.77 2.98
C HIS A 23 13.80 -6.05 3.20
N ARG A 24 14.83 -6.77 3.68
CA ARG A 24 16.19 -6.21 3.87
C ARG A 24 16.78 -5.67 2.56
N SER A 25 16.56 -6.36 1.45
CA SER A 25 17.02 -5.90 0.13
C SER A 25 16.32 -4.61 -0.30
N SER A 26 15.02 -4.49 -0.03
CA SER A 26 14.24 -3.27 -0.30
C SER A 26 14.75 -2.09 0.53
N LEU A 27 15.03 -2.31 1.82
CA LEU A 27 15.61 -1.29 2.70
C LEU A 27 16.98 -0.82 2.19
N GLU A 28 17.81 -1.74 1.72
CA GLU A 28 19.13 -1.41 1.15
C GLU A 28 19.02 -0.57 -0.13
N ILE A 29 18.05 -0.87 -1.00
CA ILE A 29 17.77 -0.07 -2.20
C ILE A 29 17.34 1.35 -1.81
N LEU A 30 16.41 1.50 -0.85
CA LEU A 30 15.95 2.82 -0.40
C LEU A 30 17.07 3.63 0.27
N ARG A 31 17.98 2.97 0.98
CA ARG A 31 19.12 3.58 1.65
C ARG A 31 20.22 4.03 0.68
N ARG A 32 20.55 3.20 -0.32
CA ARG A 32 21.67 3.48 -1.25
C ARG A 32 21.24 4.21 -2.52
N THR A 33 20.17 3.74 -3.15
CA THR A 33 19.68 4.28 -4.42
C THR A 33 18.73 5.44 -4.17
N GLY A 34 17.77 5.27 -3.26
CA GLY A 34 16.74 6.27 -2.98
C GLY A 34 15.66 6.37 -4.05
N VAL A 35 14.80 7.40 -3.93
CA VAL A 35 13.66 7.68 -4.81
C VAL A 35 13.62 9.16 -5.17
N ARG A 36 13.24 9.51 -6.39
CA ARG A 36 13.01 10.91 -6.79
C ARG A 36 11.60 11.35 -6.42
N VAL A 37 11.49 12.43 -5.66
CA VAL A 37 10.21 13.02 -5.22
C VAL A 37 10.03 14.36 -5.93
N TYR A 38 8.99 14.48 -6.75
CA TYR A 38 8.70 15.69 -7.55
C TYR A 38 7.68 16.64 -6.89
N HIS A 39 7.34 16.40 -5.63
CA HIS A 39 6.39 17.22 -4.89
C HIS A 39 7.13 18.04 -3.84
N ASP A 40 7.15 19.37 -4.00
CA ASP A 40 7.97 20.25 -3.18
C ASP A 40 7.58 20.21 -1.70
N GLU A 41 6.28 20.17 -1.37
CA GLU A 41 5.85 20.08 0.03
C GLU A 41 6.23 18.73 0.65
N ALA A 42 6.31 17.66 -0.15
CA ALA A 42 6.73 16.36 0.37
C ALA A 42 8.23 16.35 0.67
N LEU A 43 9.04 16.99 -0.18
CA LEU A 43 10.46 17.23 0.10
C LEU A 43 10.64 18.06 1.37
N GLU A 44 9.81 19.09 1.57
CA GLU A 44 9.89 19.93 2.75
C GLU A 44 9.56 19.18 4.05
N LEU A 45 8.52 18.34 4.04
CA LEU A 45 8.22 17.45 5.16
C LEU A 45 9.38 16.49 5.45
N LEU A 46 10.00 15.93 4.41
CA LEU A 46 11.11 15.00 4.55
C LEU A 46 12.38 15.70 5.09
N ARG A 47 12.58 16.99 4.82
CA ARG A 47 13.69 17.78 5.40
C ARG A 47 13.56 18.01 6.91
N GLN A 48 12.39 17.79 7.50
CA GLN A 48 12.16 17.99 8.93
C GLN A 48 12.75 16.86 9.80
N THR A 49 13.32 15.81 9.19
CA THR A 49 13.92 14.69 9.90
C THR A 49 15.33 14.40 9.40
N ASP A 50 16.23 14.02 10.32
CA ASP A 50 17.58 13.57 10.00
C ASP A 50 17.62 12.11 9.48
N ALA A 51 16.46 11.44 9.41
CA ALA A 51 16.36 10.04 9.00
C ALA A 51 16.27 9.85 7.47
N VAL A 52 16.52 10.91 6.69
CA VAL A 52 16.67 10.89 5.24
C VAL A 52 17.89 11.69 4.80
N THR A 53 18.41 11.39 3.62
CA THR A 53 19.42 12.20 2.94
C THR A 53 18.86 12.68 1.61
N ILE A 54 18.91 13.99 1.36
CA ILE A 54 18.29 14.60 0.18
C ILE A 54 19.37 15.28 -0.67
N ASP A 55 19.43 14.93 -1.95
CA ASP A 55 20.28 15.54 -2.98
C ASP A 55 19.37 16.04 -4.12
N GLY A 56 19.08 17.35 -4.13
CA GLY A 56 18.06 17.93 -4.99
C GLY A 56 16.67 17.34 -4.70
N ASN A 57 16.17 16.50 -5.61
CA ASN A 57 14.91 15.78 -5.48
C ASN A 57 15.09 14.27 -5.21
N LEU A 58 16.33 13.79 -5.08
CA LEU A 58 16.65 12.40 -4.77
C LEU A 58 16.70 12.20 -3.25
N VAL A 59 15.78 11.41 -2.72
CA VAL A 59 15.65 11.11 -1.29
C VAL A 59 16.12 9.69 -1.01
N ARG A 60 17.07 9.52 -0.09
CA ARG A 60 17.50 8.23 0.46
C ARG A 60 16.96 8.07 1.87
N PHE A 61 16.40 6.90 2.17
CA PHE A 61 15.72 6.65 3.44
C PHE A 61 16.55 5.72 4.32
N GLN A 62 16.71 6.08 5.60
CA GLN A 62 17.31 5.16 6.56
C GLN A 62 16.34 4.01 6.88
N PRO A 63 16.83 2.76 7.03
CA PRO A 63 15.97 1.61 7.28
C PRO A 63 15.00 1.78 8.46
N GLY A 64 15.47 2.36 9.56
CA GLY A 64 14.64 2.58 10.75
C GLY A 64 13.45 3.53 10.53
N LEU A 65 13.58 4.52 9.63
CA LEU A 65 12.46 5.38 9.27
C LEU A 65 11.39 4.60 8.51
N VAL A 66 11.82 3.75 7.57
CA VAL A 66 10.90 2.92 6.77
C VAL A 66 10.19 1.90 7.64
N GLU A 67 10.93 1.21 8.50
CA GLU A 67 10.36 0.24 9.45
C GLU A 67 9.39 0.90 10.42
N TRP A 68 9.74 2.07 10.99
CA TRP A 68 8.82 2.85 11.81
C TRP A 68 7.57 3.25 11.03
N ALA A 69 7.73 3.76 9.80
CA ALA A 69 6.62 4.23 8.97
C ALA A 69 5.62 3.11 8.63
N ILE A 70 6.10 1.87 8.39
CA ILE A 70 5.22 0.71 8.10
C ILE A 70 4.35 0.34 9.30
N THR A 71 4.75 0.68 10.53
CA THR A 71 3.96 0.40 11.74
C THR A 71 2.88 1.44 12.04
N GLN A 72 2.91 2.60 11.38
CA GLN A 72 1.98 3.70 11.66
C GLN A 72 0.55 3.49 11.12
N PRO A 73 0.34 2.93 9.92
CA PRO A 73 -1.01 2.72 9.38
C PRO A 73 -1.84 1.76 10.23
N PRO A 74 -3.16 1.98 10.34
CA PRO A 74 -4.04 1.07 11.05
C PRO A 74 -4.21 -0.25 10.28
N SER A 75 -4.44 -1.34 11.01
CA SER A 75 -4.75 -2.66 10.42
C SER A 75 -6.14 -2.75 9.77
N ARG A 76 -6.98 -1.73 9.99
CA ARG A 76 -8.34 -1.61 9.48
C ARG A 76 -8.59 -0.20 8.96
N VAL A 77 -9.12 -0.09 7.75
CA VAL A 77 -9.66 1.16 7.21
C VAL A 77 -11.11 0.92 6.78
N SER A 78 -12.04 1.73 7.26
CA SER A 78 -13.47 1.61 6.91
C SER A 78 -13.84 2.67 5.88
N LEU A 79 -14.35 2.24 4.71
CA LEU A 79 -14.90 3.16 3.72
C LEU A 79 -16.42 3.23 3.90
N CYS A 80 -16.92 4.42 4.23
CA CYS A 80 -18.34 4.66 4.48
C CYS A 80 -19.08 5.11 3.22
N ARG A 81 -20.40 4.88 3.19
CA ARG A 81 -21.27 5.47 2.18
C ARG A 81 -21.17 6.99 2.23
N ARG A 82 -21.12 7.64 1.07
CA ARG A 82 -21.11 9.11 1.00
C ARG A 82 -22.34 9.67 1.73
N GLY A 83 -22.12 10.56 2.68
CA GLY A 83 -23.18 11.22 3.45
C GLY A 83 -23.75 10.39 4.61
N SER A 84 -23.14 9.26 4.97
CA SER A 84 -23.49 8.54 6.19
C SER A 84 -22.27 7.88 6.85
N ASP A 85 -22.45 7.47 8.10
CA ASP A 85 -21.44 6.71 8.86
C ASP A 85 -21.53 5.19 8.61
N GLU A 86 -22.33 4.76 7.63
CA GLU A 86 -22.50 3.35 7.30
C GLU A 86 -21.29 2.83 6.54
N VAL A 87 -20.59 1.85 7.13
CA VAL A 87 -19.43 1.19 6.50
C VAL A 87 -19.91 0.30 5.35
N LEU A 88 -19.51 0.65 4.13
CA LEU A 88 -19.79 -0.16 2.92
C LEU A 88 -18.67 -1.13 2.62
N VAL A 89 -17.42 -0.70 2.81
CA VAL A 89 -16.24 -1.47 2.41
C VAL A 89 -15.21 -1.48 3.55
N PRO A 90 -15.18 -2.55 4.37
CA PRO A 90 -14.14 -2.72 5.37
C PRO A 90 -12.85 -3.26 4.72
N LEU A 91 -11.78 -2.48 4.75
CA LEU A 91 -10.44 -2.87 4.31
C LEU A 91 -9.69 -3.47 5.50
N GLU A 92 -9.91 -4.76 5.75
CA GLU A 92 -9.28 -5.49 6.86
C GLU A 92 -9.15 -6.99 6.60
N GLY A 93 -8.15 -7.60 7.23
CA GLY A 93 -7.99 -9.04 7.30
C GLY A 93 -8.00 -9.74 5.94
N ARG A 94 -9.00 -10.60 5.73
CA ARG A 94 -9.16 -11.44 4.52
C ARG A 94 -10.40 -11.07 3.70
N ILE A 95 -10.94 -9.87 3.89
CA ILE A 95 -12.10 -9.37 3.14
C ILE A 95 -11.61 -8.86 1.79
N ALA A 96 -12.09 -9.47 0.71
CA ALA A 96 -11.84 -9.00 -0.65
C ALA A 96 -13.03 -8.15 -1.11
N SER A 97 -12.75 -6.93 -1.56
CA SER A 97 -13.74 -6.01 -2.11
C SER A 97 -13.41 -5.70 -3.56
N PHE A 98 -14.43 -5.67 -4.41
CA PHE A 98 -14.29 -5.50 -5.84
C PHE A 98 -14.75 -4.10 -6.25
N GLY A 99 -13.93 -3.42 -7.03
CA GLY A 99 -14.26 -2.15 -7.67
C GLY A 99 -14.04 -2.25 -9.17
N THR A 100 -14.55 -1.25 -9.90
CA THR A 100 -14.17 -1.06 -11.30
C THR A 100 -12.69 -0.68 -11.33
N GLY A 101 -11.85 -1.45 -12.02
CA GLY A 101 -10.43 -1.14 -12.17
C GLY A 101 -10.23 0.28 -12.68
N SER A 102 -9.20 0.98 -12.18
CA SER A 102 -8.91 2.38 -12.51
C SER A 102 -8.62 2.63 -13.99
N ASP A 103 -8.28 1.59 -14.74
CA ASP A 103 -7.66 1.71 -16.06
C ASP A 103 -8.62 1.44 -17.23
N CYS A 104 -9.92 1.34 -16.99
CA CYS A 104 -10.92 1.30 -18.07
C CYS A 104 -11.13 2.71 -18.66
N LEU A 105 -10.12 3.24 -19.36
CA LEU A 105 -10.18 4.53 -20.08
C LEU A 105 -11.22 4.54 -21.21
N ILE A 106 -11.62 3.37 -21.69
CA ILE A 106 -12.61 3.19 -22.74
C ILE A 106 -13.76 2.36 -22.21
N THR A 107 -14.90 3.01 -21.99
CA THR A 107 -16.18 2.32 -22.03
C THR A 107 -16.44 1.98 -23.51
N PRO A 108 -16.64 0.72 -23.89
CA PRO A 108 -17.11 0.42 -25.23
C PRO A 108 -18.52 1.01 -25.33
N THR A 109 -18.63 2.18 -25.94
CA THR A 109 -19.90 2.67 -26.44
C THR A 109 -20.37 1.62 -27.43
N ALA A 110 -21.47 0.93 -27.11
CA ALA A 110 -22.22 0.17 -28.09
C ALA A 110 -22.73 1.16 -29.14
N SER A 111 -21.90 1.48 -30.12
CA SER A 111 -22.38 2.07 -31.37
C SER A 111 -23.30 1.01 -31.97
N SER A 112 -24.58 1.37 -32.01
CA SER A 112 -25.67 0.73 -32.74
C SER A 112 -25.20 -0.18 -33.86
N LEU A 113 -25.64 -1.44 -33.77
CA LEU A 113 -25.71 -2.42 -34.84
C LEU A 113 -26.06 -1.77 -36.20
N PRO A 114 -25.39 -2.14 -37.30
CA PRO A 114 -26.05 -2.13 -38.61
C PRO A 114 -27.14 -3.21 -38.69
#